data_AF-A0AAN6K5H1-F1
#
_entry.id   AF-A0AAN6K5H1-F1
#
_cell.length_a   1.000
_cell.length_b   1.000
_cell.length_c   1.000
_cell.angle_alpha   90.00
_cell.angle_beta   90.00
_cell.angle_gamma   90.00
#
_symmetry.space_group_name_H-M   'P 1'
#
loop_
_entity.id
_entity.type
_entity.pdbx_description
1 polymer ?
#
loop_
_entity_poly.entity_id
_entity_poly.type
_entity_poly.pdbx_seq_one_letter_code
_entity_poly.pdbx_strand_id
1 'polypeptide(L)'
;MAHFGHARVCPHIQSETQVRAMLEALRHSNEPEHLVNEAKRYLRGLKGHLVQMKRQKEAKEHAAREAEAASVFQAARAPVWKSAPTVHF
;
A
#
# COMPACT_ATOMS: atom_id res chain seq x y z
N MET A 1 -6.02 -10.34 -19.07
CA MET A 1 -6.80 -9.82 -17.92
C MET A 1 -6.82 -8.31 -17.99
N ALA A 2 -8.01 -7.73 -18.18
CA ALA A 2 -8.22 -6.29 -18.25
C ALA A 2 -9.14 -5.89 -17.10
N HIS A 3 -8.63 -5.11 -16.16
CA HIS A 3 -9.44 -4.49 -15.12
C HIS A 3 -10.05 -3.21 -15.71
N PHE A 4 -11.25 -3.31 -16.28
CA PHE A 4 -12.01 -2.12 -16.65
C PHE A 4 -12.77 -1.58 -15.44
N GLY A 5 -12.50 -0.33 -15.05
CA GLY A 5 -13.44 0.49 -14.29
C GLY A 5 -13.39 0.48 -12.75
N HIS A 6 -12.60 -0.37 -12.07
CA HIS A 6 -12.62 -0.40 -10.59
C HIS A 6 -11.64 0.60 -9.93
N ALA A 7 -10.57 0.98 -10.63
CA ALA A 7 -9.54 1.88 -10.09
C ALA A 7 -9.10 2.90 -11.15
N ARG A 8 -8.78 4.12 -10.71
CA ARG A 8 -8.19 5.17 -11.56
C ARG A 8 -6.78 4.82 -12.07
N VAL A 9 -6.18 3.77 -11.53
CA VAL A 9 -4.79 3.35 -11.73
C VAL A 9 -4.75 1.84 -11.93
N CYS A 10 -3.88 1.35 -12.81
CA CYS A 10 -3.76 -0.06 -13.16
C CYS A 10 -3.32 -0.92 -11.95
N PRO A 11 -4.17 -1.78 -11.35
CA PRO A 11 -3.80 -2.69 -10.26
C PRO A 11 -2.70 -3.68 -10.58
N HIS A 12 -2.38 -3.93 -11.87
CA HIS A 12 -1.34 -4.89 -12.24
C HIS A 12 0.07 -4.30 -12.24
N ILE A 13 0.22 -2.97 -12.19
CA ILE A 13 1.53 -2.33 -12.11
C ILE A 13 1.75 -1.87 -10.67
N GLN A 14 2.50 -2.68 -9.91
CA GLN A 14 2.72 -2.44 -8.47
C GLN A 14 4.17 -2.11 -8.10
N SER A 15 5.06 -2.01 -9.10
CA SER A 15 6.49 -1.79 -8.87
C SER A 15 6.94 -0.41 -9.37
N GLU A 16 7.49 0.41 -8.47
CA GLU A 16 8.09 1.70 -8.86
C GLU A 16 9.24 1.53 -9.85
N THR A 17 10.05 0.48 -9.69
CA THR A 17 11.18 0.18 -10.59
C THR A 17 10.68 -0.15 -11.98
N GLN A 18 9.60 -0.93 -12.08
CA GLN A 18 8.94 -1.21 -13.37
C GLN A 18 8.46 0.09 -14.02
N VAL A 19 7.79 0.96 -13.25
CA VAL A 19 7.31 2.25 -13.78
C VAL A 19 8.46 3.15 -14.27
N ARG A 20 9.62 3.14 -13.58
CA ARG A 20 10.83 3.85 -14.04
C ARG A 20 11.35 3.30 -15.35
N ALA A 21 11.40 1.96 -15.50
CA ALA A 21 11.81 1.32 -16.75
C ALA A 21 10.85 1.66 -17.90
N MET A 22 9.53 1.69 -17.64
CA MET A 22 8.53 2.09 -18.64
C MET A 22 8.71 3.56 -19.07
N LEU A 23 8.98 4.47 -18.13
CA LEU A 23 9.26 5.88 -18.45
C LEU A 23 10.52 6.04 -19.30
N GLU A 24 11.54 5.23 -19.04
CA GLU A 24 12.76 5.21 -19.85
C GLU A 24 12.48 4.70 -21.26
N ALA A 25 11.73 3.61 -21.40
CA ALA A 25 11.34 3.07 -22.70
C ALA A 25 10.59 4.10 -23.57
N LEU A 26 9.73 4.93 -22.96
CA LEU A 26 9.02 6.02 -23.67
C LEU A 26 9.94 7.12 -24.21
N ARG A 27 11.21 7.20 -23.82
CA ARG A 27 12.18 8.13 -24.41
C ARG A 27 12.66 7.68 -25.79
N HIS A 28 12.57 6.39 -26.08
CA HIS A 28 13.01 5.75 -27.31
C HIS A 28 11.83 5.30 -28.18
N SER A 29 10.60 5.67 -27.82
CA SER A 29 9.40 5.34 -28.60
C SER A 29 9.36 6.11 -29.92
N ASN A 30 8.96 5.44 -30.99
CA ASN A 30 8.74 6.04 -32.30
C ASN A 30 7.25 6.38 -32.55
N GLU A 31 6.44 6.39 -31.49
CA GLU A 31 5.03 6.77 -31.55
C GLU A 31 4.83 8.30 -31.57
N PRO A 32 3.66 8.79 -32.04
CA PRO A 32 3.32 10.20 -31.99
C PRO A 32 3.50 10.82 -30.60
N GLU A 33 3.99 12.07 -30.58
CA GLU A 33 4.35 12.76 -29.34
C GLU A 33 3.18 12.86 -28.35
N HIS A 34 1.95 13.07 -28.85
CA HIS A 34 0.76 13.17 -28.01
C HIS A 34 0.49 11.87 -27.23
N LEU A 35 0.70 10.69 -27.85
CA LEU A 35 0.56 9.39 -27.18
C LEU A 35 1.65 9.19 -26.14
N VAL A 36 2.89 9.53 -26.49
CA VAL A 36 4.03 9.43 -25.57
C VAL A 36 3.83 10.34 -24.35
N ASN A 37 3.33 11.55 -24.55
CA ASN A 37 3.07 12.50 -23.48
C ASN A 37 1.93 12.04 -22.57
N GLU A 38 0.86 11.49 -23.12
CA GLU A 38 -0.24 10.91 -22.36
C GLU A 38 0.22 9.70 -21.52
N ALA A 39 1.00 8.80 -22.12
CA ALA A 39 1.58 7.65 -21.42
C ALA A 39 2.53 8.11 -20.29
N LYS A 40 3.41 9.10 -20.53
CA LYS A 40 4.27 9.69 -19.50
C LYS A 40 3.45 10.30 -18.36
N ARG A 41 2.37 11.03 -18.66
CA ARG A 41 1.47 11.61 -17.66
C ARG A 41 0.88 10.51 -16.77
N TYR A 42 0.36 9.45 -17.39
CA TYR A 42 -0.22 8.31 -16.67
C TYR A 42 0.81 7.64 -15.74
N LEU A 43 1.98 7.28 -16.27
CA LEU A 43 3.02 6.59 -15.50
C LEU A 43 3.56 7.43 -14.34
N ARG A 44 3.67 8.75 -14.49
CA ARG A 44 4.04 9.66 -13.39
C ARG A 44 3.00 9.65 -12.28
N GLY A 45 1.72 9.71 -12.64
CA GLY A 45 0.61 9.59 -11.68
C GLY A 45 0.61 8.25 -10.95
N LEU A 46 0.77 7.16 -11.69
CA LEU A 46 0.90 5.80 -11.15
C LEU A 46 2.08 5.70 -10.17
N LYS A 47 3.26 6.23 -10.50
CA LYS A 47 4.41 6.24 -9.59
C LYS A 47 4.07 6.94 -8.26
N GLY A 48 3.42 8.10 -8.34
CA GLY A 48 2.96 8.83 -7.14
C GLY A 48 1.99 8.00 -6.29
N HIS A 49 1.03 7.33 -6.93
CA HIS A 49 0.09 6.43 -6.26
C HIS A 49 0.79 5.27 -5.55
N LEU A 50 1.79 4.64 -6.18
CA LEU A 50 2.56 3.55 -5.58
C LEU A 50 3.33 4.00 -4.33
N VAL A 51 3.99 5.17 -4.40
CA VAL A 51 4.69 5.75 -3.24
C VAL A 51 3.71 6.04 -2.11
N GLN A 52 2.54 6.60 -2.42
CA GLN A 52 1.50 6.88 -1.43
C GLN A 52 0.98 5.60 -0.78
N MET A 53 0.69 4.56 -1.59
CA MET A 53 0.27 3.25 -1.11
C MET A 53 1.30 2.61 -0.18
N LYS A 54 2.59 2.69 -0.54
CA LYS A 54 3.69 2.21 0.30
C LYS A 54 3.72 2.93 1.65
N ARG A 55 3.65 4.26 1.66
CA ARG A 55 3.60 5.06 2.90
C ARG A 55 2.39 4.73 3.77
N GLN A 56 1.21 4.57 3.17
CA GLN A 56 0.00 4.19 3.89
C GLN A 56 0.12 2.80 4.52
N LYS A 57 0.73 1.85 3.80
CA LYS A 57 1.00 0.51 4.32
C LYS A 57 1.94 0.56 5.52
N GLU A 58 3.06 1.27 5.40
CA GLU A 58 4.03 1.44 6.49
C GLU A 58 3.39 2.11 7.72
N ALA A 59 2.59 3.16 7.52
CA ALA A 59 1.87 3.83 8.61
C ALA A 59 0.86 2.90 9.31
N LYS A 60 0.13 2.09 8.55
CA LYS A 60 -0.81 1.10 9.10
C LYS A 60 -0.09 0.01 9.89
N GLU A 61 1.02 -0.50 9.37
CA GLU A 61 1.84 -1.49 10.06
C GLU A 61 2.43 -0.94 11.37
N HIS A 62 2.88 0.32 11.37
CA HIS A 62 3.34 0.99 12.57
C HIS A 62 2.24 1.12 13.63
N ALA A 63 1.07 1.66 13.23
CA ALA A 63 -0.06 1.81 14.13
C ALA A 63 -0.56 0.46 14.69
N ALA A 64 -0.54 -0.61 13.87
CA ALA A 64 -0.89 -1.95 14.31
C ALA A 64 0.09 -2.49 15.37
N ARG A 65 1.40 -2.28 15.19
CA ARG A 65 2.42 -2.67 16.18
C ARG A 65 2.29 -1.89 17.49
N GLU A 66 1.99 -0.60 17.42
CA GLU A 66 1.75 0.22 18.61
C GLU A 66 0.49 -0.22 19.37
N ALA A 67 -0.58 -0.53 18.64
CA ALA A 67 -1.81 -1.05 19.23
C ALA A 67 -1.59 -2.44 19.88
N GLU A 68 -0.84 -3.32 19.23
CA GLU A 68 -0.46 -4.62 19.78
C GLU A 68 0.36 -4.44 21.06
N ALA A 69 1.42 -3.63 21.03
CA ALA A 69 2.25 -3.35 22.21
C ALA A 69 1.42 -2.75 23.37
N ALA A 70 0.51 -1.83 23.08
CA ALA A 70 -0.40 -1.25 24.07
C ALA A 70 -1.32 -2.32 24.68
N SER A 71 -1.88 -3.22 23.86
CA SER A 71 -2.75 -4.31 24.33
C SER A 71 -2.01 -5.31 25.22
N VAL A 72 -0.77 -5.68 24.86
CA VAL A 72 0.09 -6.57 25.66
C VAL A 72 0.42 -5.91 27.00
N PHE A 73 0.78 -4.63 26.98
CA PHE A 73 1.05 -3.88 28.21
C PHE A 73 -0.18 -3.79 29.12
N GLN A 74 -1.36 -3.54 28.54
CA GLN A 74 -2.61 -3.51 29.28
C GLN A 74 -2.95 -4.87 29.90
N ALA A 75 -2.75 -5.97 29.16
CA ALA A 75 -2.93 -7.33 29.67
C ALA A 75 -1.96 -7.65 30.81
N ALA A 76 -0.69 -7.25 30.70
CA ALA A 76 0.32 -7.45 31.75
C ALA A 76 0.02 -6.66 33.04
N ARG A 77 -0.66 -5.51 32.95
CA ARG A 77 -1.13 -4.72 34.10
C ARG A 77 -2.49 -5.16 34.64
N ALA A 78 -3.17 -6.12 34.01
CA ALA A 78 -4.46 -6.59 34.49
C ALA A 78 -4.29 -7.32 35.84
N PRO A 79 -5.08 -7.00 36.87
CA PRO A 79 -4.93 -7.63 38.18
C PRO A 79 -5.35 -9.11 38.13
N VAL A 80 -4.58 -9.95 38.83
CA VAL A 80 -4.66 -11.43 38.81
C VAL A 80 -6.04 -12.02 39.12
N TRP A 81 -6.89 -11.30 39.89
CA TRP A 81 -8.22 -11.76 40.28
C TRP A 81 -9.26 -11.73 39.15
N LYS A 82 -8.96 -11.08 38.01
CA LYS A 82 -9.85 -11.07 36.83
C LYS A 82 -9.73 -12.33 35.95
N SER A 83 -8.82 -13.25 36.27
CA SER A 83 -8.51 -14.43 35.44
C SER A 83 -8.91 -15.76 36.07
N ALA A 84 -9.58 -15.76 37.23
CA ALA A 84 -9.99 -17.00 37.89
C ALA A 84 -11.14 -17.69 37.12
N PRO A 85 -11.05 -19.00 36.83
CA PRO A 85 -12.15 -19.73 36.21
C PRO A 85 -13.34 -19.76 37.18
N THR A 86 -14.51 -19.36 36.68
CA THR A 86 -15.77 -19.49 37.42
C THR A 86 -16.03 -20.97 37.68
N VAL A 87 -15.77 -21.43 38.90
CA VAL A 87 -16.20 -22.75 39.36
C VAL A 87 -17.70 -22.71 39.60
N HIS A 88 -18.47 -23.33 38.71
CA HIS A 88 -19.88 -23.60 38.93
C HIS A 88 -19.99 -24.89 39.77
N PHE A 89 -20.66 -24.78 40.92
CA PHE A 89 -21.02 -25.88 41.82
C PHE A 89 -22.34 -26.53 41.39
#